data_AF-A0AA86NUL1-F1
#
_entry.id   AF-A0AA86NUL1-F1
#
_cell.length_a   1.000
_cell.length_b   1.000
_cell.length_c   1.000
_cell.angle_alpha   90.00
_cell.angle_beta   90.00
_cell.angle_gamma   90.00
#
_symmetry.space_group_name_H-M   'P 1'
#
loop_
_entity.id
_entity.type
_entity.pdbx_description
1 polymer ?
#
loop_
_entity_poly.entity_id
_entity_poly.type
_entity_poly.pdbx_seq_one_letter_code
_entity_poly.pdbx_strand_id
1 'polypeptide(L)'
;MVVIGQVIMNRVNSPKFPNTIKEVVSAPKQFASIAQISKVKDVSKEAMTAAEAAIAGTAEPILPNIFYFGKPEVYEKVPGHKSAIYKQIGQIYFFTDKLFK
;
A
#
# COMPACT_ATOMS: atom_id res chain seq x y z
N MET A 1 -6.04 7.75 3.51
CA MET A 1 -5.63 7.50 2.11
C MET A 1 -4.12 7.68 1.90
N VAL A 2 -3.54 8.75 2.46
CA VAL A 2 -2.11 9.10 2.39
C VAL A 2 -1.14 7.93 2.65
N VAL A 3 -1.41 7.10 3.67
CA VAL A 3 -0.49 6.02 4.09
C VAL A 3 -0.35 4.89 3.05
N ILE A 4 -1.39 4.61 2.26
CA ILE A 4 -1.31 3.60 1.19
C ILE A 4 -0.38 4.09 0.07
N GLY A 5 -0.40 5.39 -0.24
CA GLY A 5 0.53 5.99 -1.19
C GLY A 5 1.98 5.82 -0.74
N GLN A 6 2.27 6.00 0.56
CA GLN A 6 3.60 5.75 1.10
C GLN A 6 4.02 4.27 0.98
N VAL A 7 3.11 3.30 1.16
CA VAL A 7 3.43 1.88 0.92
C VAL A 7 3.81 1.62 -0.55
N ILE A 8 3.12 2.26 -1.50
CA ILE A 8 3.47 2.17 -2.92
C ILE A 8 4.87 2.73 -3.16
N MET A 9 5.18 3.90 -2.58
CA MET A 9 6.52 4.50 -2.70
C MET A 9 7.60 3.63 -2.02
N ASN A 10 7.31 3.01 -0.87
CA ASN A 10 8.22 2.06 -0.23
C ASN A 10 8.55 0.88 -1.15
N ARG A 11 7.56 0.36 -1.88
CA ARG A 11 7.77 -0.70 -2.87
C ARG A 11 8.66 -0.20 -4.02
N VAL A 12 8.34 0.94 -4.61
CA VAL A 12 9.13 1.56 -5.69
C VAL A 12 10.59 1.75 -5.29
N ASN A 13 10.84 2.17 -4.05
CA ASN A 13 12.18 2.43 -3.53
C ASN A 13 12.92 1.16 -3.04
N SER A 14 12.29 -0.02 -3.11
CA SER A 14 12.88 -1.26 -2.64
C SER A 14 13.26 -2.16 -3.80
N PRO A 15 14.46 -2.79 -3.79
CA PRO A 15 14.86 -3.74 -4.82
C PRO A 15 14.02 -5.04 -4.83
N LYS A 16 13.12 -5.21 -3.85
CA LYS A 16 12.22 -6.37 -3.75
C LYS A 16 11.00 -6.27 -4.67
N PHE A 17 10.72 -5.09 -5.22
CA PHE A 17 9.55 -4.80 -6.05
C PHE A 17 9.99 -4.09 -7.34
N PRO A 18 9.09 -3.96 -8.34
CA PRO A 18 9.36 -3.12 -9.50
C PRO A 18 9.67 -1.67 -9.10
N ASN A 19 10.49 -1.00 -9.89
CA ASN A 19 11.03 0.34 -9.58
C ASN A 19 10.19 1.48 -10.18
N THR A 20 8.99 1.19 -10.69
CA THR A 20 8.07 2.20 -11.20
C THR A 20 6.71 2.11 -10.53
N ILE A 21 6.05 3.25 -10.31
CA ILE A 21 4.69 3.29 -9.77
C ILE A 21 3.77 2.45 -10.64
N LYS A 22 3.87 2.58 -11.97
CA LYS A 22 3.05 1.85 -12.94
C LYS A 22 3.11 0.35 -12.71
N GLU A 23 4.30 -0.23 -12.62
CA GLU A 23 4.47 -1.68 -12.43
C GLU A 23 4.04 -2.14 -11.04
N VAL A 24 4.32 -1.35 -10.00
CA VAL A 24 3.88 -1.65 -8.63
C VAL A 24 2.35 -1.70 -8.54
N VAL A 25 1.66 -0.73 -9.13
CA VAL A 25 0.19 -0.70 -9.10
C VAL A 25 -0.42 -1.72 -10.06
N SER A 26 0.19 -1.97 -11.23
CA SER A 26 -0.34 -2.93 -12.21
C SER A 26 -0.02 -4.38 -11.90
N ALA A 27 0.75 -4.66 -10.85
CA ALA A 27 1.11 -6.01 -10.46
C ALA A 27 -0.16 -6.86 -10.21
N PRO A 28 -0.22 -8.11 -10.71
CA PRO A 28 -1.41 -8.94 -10.62
C PRO A 28 -1.93 -9.07 -9.19
N LYS A 29 -3.25 -8.92 -9.02
CA LYS A 29 -3.97 -9.09 -7.75
C LYS A 29 -3.54 -8.13 -6.61
N GLN A 30 -2.77 -7.08 -6.89
CA GLN A 30 -2.35 -6.11 -5.86
C GLN A 30 -3.45 -5.08 -5.54
N PHE A 31 -4.12 -4.54 -6.56
CA PHE A 31 -5.13 -3.50 -6.40
C PHE A 31 -6.38 -3.83 -7.22
N ALA A 32 -7.52 -3.97 -6.55
CA ALA A 32 -8.79 -4.29 -7.19
C ALA A 32 -9.23 -3.20 -8.20
N SER A 33 -8.85 -1.95 -7.95
CA SER A 33 -9.19 -0.79 -8.79
C SER A 33 -8.54 -0.84 -10.18
N ILE A 34 -7.39 -1.49 -10.35
CA ILE A 34 -6.70 -1.60 -11.64
C ILE A 34 -7.58 -2.28 -12.69
N ALA A 35 -8.29 -3.34 -12.29
CA ALA A 35 -9.19 -4.06 -13.18
C ALA A 35 -10.37 -3.21 -13.68
N GLN A 36 -10.67 -2.12 -12.97
CA GLN A 36 -11.78 -1.22 -13.25
C GLN A 36 -11.29 0.18 -13.64
N ILE A 37 -9.98 0.38 -13.86
CA ILE A 37 -9.42 1.73 -14.04
C ILE A 37 -9.98 2.44 -15.26
N SER A 38 -10.34 1.69 -16.32
CA SER A 38 -11.01 2.23 -17.51
C SER A 38 -12.44 2.72 -17.25
N LYS A 39 -13.04 2.35 -16.11
CA LYS A 39 -14.37 2.79 -15.68
C LYS A 39 -14.32 3.94 -14.67
N VAL A 40 -13.13 4.30 -14.18
CA VAL A 40 -12.94 5.45 -13.29
C VAL A 40 -13.09 6.71 -14.14
N LYS A 41 -14.22 7.40 -13.98
CA LYS A 41 -14.51 8.65 -14.70
C LYS A 41 -13.99 9.87 -13.95
N ASP A 42 -14.12 9.85 -12.63
CA ASP A 42 -13.73 10.94 -11.75
C ASP A 42 -12.85 10.41 -10.60
N VAL A 43 -11.71 11.06 -10.39
CA VAL A 43 -10.86 10.84 -9.22
C VAL A 43 -11.25 11.87 -8.17
N SER A 44 -11.52 11.43 -6.94
CA SER A 44 -11.90 12.37 -5.87
C SER A 44 -10.72 13.30 -5.54
N LYS A 45 -11.03 14.52 -5.10
CA LYS A 45 -10.01 15.51 -4.72
C LYS A 45 -9.10 14.97 -3.62
N GLU A 46 -9.68 14.26 -2.66
CA GLU A 46 -8.97 13.65 -1.53
C GLU A 46 -7.98 12.58 -1.99
N ALA A 47 -8.35 11.78 -3.00
CA ALA A 47 -7.47 10.78 -3.58
C ALA A 47 -6.29 11.43 -4.33
N MET A 48 -6.56 12.52 -5.08
CA MET A 48 -5.51 13.27 -5.77
C MET A 48 -4.53 13.91 -4.77
N THR A 49 -5.04 14.64 -3.78
CA THR A 49 -4.20 15.27 -2.74
C THR A 49 -3.38 14.22 -1.98
N ALA A 50 -3.95 13.05 -1.68
CA ALA A 50 -3.22 11.98 -1.02
C ALA A 50 -2.10 11.39 -1.90
N ALA A 51 -2.33 11.29 -3.21
CA ALA A 51 -1.31 10.82 -4.15
C ALA A 51 -0.17 11.82 -4.29
N GLU A 52 -0.48 13.12 -4.41
CA GLU A 52 0.51 14.20 -4.45
C GLU A 52 1.37 14.23 -3.18
N ALA A 53 0.75 14.13 -2.00
CA ALA A 53 1.47 14.09 -0.73
C ALA A 53 2.40 12.88 -0.61
N ALA A 54 1.98 11.71 -1.11
CA ALA A 54 2.82 10.51 -1.12
C ALA A 54 4.02 10.65 -2.07
N ILE A 55 3.82 11.23 -3.26
CA ILE A 55 4.91 11.48 -4.22
C ILE A 55 5.88 12.53 -3.66
N ALA A 56 5.36 13.58 -3.02
CA ALA A 56 6.16 14.63 -2.39
C ALA A 56 6.88 14.17 -1.11
N GLY A 57 6.59 12.97 -0.59
CA GLY A 57 7.14 12.49 0.68
C GLY A 57 6.65 13.25 1.90
N THR A 58 5.55 14.00 1.79
CA THR A 58 4.91 14.74 2.90
C THR A 58 3.80 13.94 3.57
N ALA A 59 3.60 12.69 3.14
CA ALA A 59 2.73 11.72 3.75
C ALA A 59 3.14 11.40 5.21
N GLU A 60 2.18 10.92 6.00
CA GLU A 60 2.47 10.42 7.36
C GLU A 60 3.59 9.35 7.28
N PRO A 61 4.72 9.56 7.99
CA PRO A 61 5.90 8.73 7.82
C PRO A 61 5.63 7.34 8.40
N ILE A 62 5.44 6.35 7.53
CA ILE A 62 5.54 4.93 7.88
C ILE A 62 6.94 4.42 7.56
N LEU A 63 7.38 3.38 8.27
CA LEU A 63 8.72 2.86 8.10
C LEU A 63 8.98 2.40 6.65
N PRO A 64 10.21 2.54 6.11
CA PRO A 64 10.54 2.14 4.74
C PRO A 64 10.32 0.64 4.43
N ASN A 65 10.29 -0.22 5.46
CA ASN A 65 10.09 -1.66 5.33
C ASN A 65 8.63 -2.10 5.43
N ILE A 66 7.68 -1.17 5.41
CA ILE A 66 6.24 -1.47 5.36
C ILE A 66 5.81 -1.61 3.91
N PHE A 67 5.51 -2.84 3.49
CA PHE A 67 5.18 -3.18 2.11
C PHE A 67 3.76 -3.70 1.93
N TYR A 68 3.08 -4.10 3.00
CA TYR A 68 1.77 -4.75 2.92
C TYR A 68 0.75 -4.01 3.74
N PHE A 69 -0.48 -4.00 3.22
CA PHE A 69 -1.62 -3.45 3.92
C PHE A 69 -2.89 -4.23 3.54
N GLY A 70 -3.90 -4.14 4.39
CA GLY A 70 -5.25 -4.61 4.06
C GLY A 70 -6.06 -4.90 5.31
N LYS A 71 -7.24 -5.46 5.12
CA LYS A 71 -8.11 -5.82 6.23
C LYS A 71 -7.57 -7.05 6.96
N PRO A 72 -7.73 -7.14 8.30
CA PRO A 72 -7.15 -8.23 9.08
C PRO A 72 -7.62 -9.61 8.62
N GLU A 73 -8.88 -9.74 8.18
CA GLU A 73 -9.48 -11.02 7.78
C GLU A 73 -8.78 -11.64 6.56
N VAL A 74 -8.11 -10.83 5.75
CA VAL A 74 -7.29 -11.30 4.62
C VAL A 74 -6.01 -11.99 5.11
N TYR A 75 -5.46 -11.55 6.25
CA TYR A 75 -4.16 -11.97 6.76
C TYR A 75 -4.23 -12.88 7.98
N GLU A 76 -5.40 -13.07 8.59
CA GLU A 76 -5.59 -13.96 9.75
C GLU A 76 -5.07 -15.40 9.53
N LYS A 77 -5.12 -15.87 8.27
CA LYS A 77 -4.65 -17.19 7.87
C LYS A 77 -3.14 -17.25 7.61
N VAL A 78 -2.46 -16.11 7.56
CA VAL A 78 -1.00 -16.05 7.35
C VAL A 78 -0.30 -16.31 8.69
N PRO A 79 0.55 -17.34 8.82
CA PRO A 79 1.33 -17.57 10.03
C PRO A 79 2.17 -16.33 10.37
N GLY A 80 2.24 -15.97 11.66
CA GLY A 80 3.03 -14.80 12.09
C GLY A 80 2.43 -13.44 11.72
N HIS A 81 1.21 -13.35 11.15
CA HIS A 81 0.59 -12.06 10.81
C HIS A 81 0.53 -11.12 12.01
N LYS A 82 0.16 -11.62 13.20
CA LYS A 82 0.06 -10.81 14.43
C LYS A 82 1.37 -10.13 14.79
N SER A 83 2.49 -10.88 14.73
CA SER A 83 3.83 -10.35 15.00
C SER A 83 4.36 -9.44 13.89
N ALA A 84 3.75 -9.46 12.71
CA ALA A 84 4.12 -8.62 11.59
C ALA A 84 3.31 -7.31 11.53
N ILE A 85 2.26 -7.14 12.35
CA ILE A 85 1.48 -5.90 12.43
C ILE A 85 2.38 -4.76 12.91
N TYR A 86 2.46 -3.71 12.10
CA TYR A 86 3.15 -2.47 12.43
C TYR A 86 2.18 -1.44 13.02
N LYS A 87 1.07 -1.18 12.31
CA LYS A 87 0.10 -0.15 12.68
C LYS A 87 -1.27 -0.50 12.11
N GLN A 88 -2.33 -0.05 12.79
CA GLN A 88 -3.70 -0.05 12.28
C GLN A 88 -4.17 1.39 12.10
N ILE A 89 -4.80 1.69 10.96
CA ILE A 89 -5.42 2.98 10.68
C ILE A 89 -6.84 2.70 10.16
N GLY A 90 -7.84 3.05 10.97
CA GLY A 90 -9.21 2.63 10.72
C GLY A 90 -9.32 1.10 10.69
N GLN A 91 -9.82 0.55 9.58
CA GLN A 91 -9.98 -0.90 9.38
C GLN A 91 -8.80 -1.55 8.65
N ILE A 92 -7.76 -0.78 8.29
CA ILE A 92 -6.63 -1.26 7.51
C ILE A 92 -5.42 -1.46 8.42
N TYR A 93 -4.85 -2.65 8.36
CA TYR A 93 -3.60 -3.02 9.02
C TYR A 93 -2.45 -2.85 8.04
N PHE A 94 -1.32 -2.42 8.56
CA PHE A 94 -0.06 -2.27 7.85
C PHE A 94 0.95 -3.24 8.46
N PHE A 95 1.70 -3.94 7.62
CA PHE A 95 2.57 -5.02 8.06
C PHE A 95 4.01 -4.80 7.62
N THR A 96 4.94 -5.25 8.47
CA THR A 96 6.37 -5.29 8.20
C THR A 96 6.72 -6.39 7.20
N ASP A 97 7.96 -6.37 6.71
CA ASP A 97 8.51 -7.41 5.83
C ASP A 97 8.62 -8.81 6.47
N LYS A 98 8.30 -8.96 7.76
CA LYS A 98 8.23 -10.25 8.46
C LYS A 98 6.99 -11.07 8.11
N LEU A 99 6.00 -10.48 7.43
CA LEU A 99 4.71 -11.13 7.15
C LEU A 99 4.83 -12.41 6.31
N PHE A 100 5.84 -12.50 5.44
CA PHE A 100 6.02 -13.63 4.52
C PHE A 100 7.43 -14.24 4.61
N LYS A 101 8.06 -14.19 5.80
CA LYS A 101 9.35 -14.85 6.06
C LYS A 101 9.14 -16.21 6.72
#